data_AF-A0A636GEA8-F1
#
_entry.id   AF-A0A636GEA8-F1
#
_cell.length_a   1.000
_cell.length_b   1.000
_cell.length_c   1.000
_cell.angle_alpha   90.00
_cell.angle_beta   90.00
_cell.angle_gamma   90.00
#
_symmetry.space_group_name_H-M   'P 1'
#
loop_
_entity.id
_entity.type
_entity.pdbx_description
1 polymer ?
#
loop_
_entity_poly.entity_id
_entity_poly.type
_entity_poly.pdbx_seq_one_letter_code
_entity_poly.pdbx_strand_id
1 'polypeptide(L)' 'MRKLKMMLCAMMLPLAVVACTSTQPVPQSCVKPPPPPAWIMQPAPDWQTPLNGIISLSETG' A
#
# COMPACT_ATOMS: atom_id res chain seq x y z
N MET A 1 -45.28 1.72 -21.77
CA MET A 1 -44.02 2.12 -21.11
C MET A 1 -44.06 2.09 -19.57
N ARG A 2 -45.10 2.61 -18.91
CA ARG A 2 -45.17 2.70 -17.43
C ARG A 2 -45.07 1.34 -16.72
N LYS A 3 -45.80 0.33 -17.20
CA LYS A 3 -45.80 -1.04 -16.63
C LYS A 3 -44.42 -1.72 -16.72
N LEU A 4 -43.76 -1.57 -17.87
CA LEU A 4 -42.44 -2.17 -18.14
C LEU A 4 -41.35 -1.56 -17.22
N LYS A 5 -41.37 -0.23 -17.05
CA LYS A 5 -40.50 0.47 -16.10
C LYS A 5 -40.71 0.03 -14.66
N MET A 6 -41.97 -0.16 -14.25
CA MET A 6 -42.29 -0.60 -12.88
C MET A 6 -41.78 -2.02 -12.61
N MET A 7 -41.91 -2.92 -13.60
CA MET A 7 -41.41 -4.28 -13.51
C MET A 7 -39.88 -4.33 -13.45
N LEU A 8 -39.20 -3.50 -14.24
CA LEU A 8 -37.74 -3.37 -14.18
C LEU A 8 -37.28 -2.86 -12.82
N CYS A 9 -37.93 -1.82 -12.27
CA CYS A 9 -37.61 -1.33 -10.93
C CYS A 9 -37.83 -2.40 -9.86
N ALA A 10 -38.94 -3.14 -9.93
CA ALA A 10 -39.24 -4.22 -8.98
C ALA A 10 -38.20 -5.35 -9.03
N MET A 11 -37.62 -5.63 -10.20
CA MET A 11 -36.56 -6.63 -10.37
C MET A 11 -35.19 -6.13 -9.91
N MET A 12 -34.87 -4.84 -10.10
CA MET A 12 -33.55 -4.28 -9.77
C MET A 12 -33.41 -3.89 -8.30
N LEU A 13 -34.51 -3.54 -7.62
CA LEU A 13 -34.50 -3.14 -6.21
C LEU A 13 -33.88 -4.20 -5.28
N PRO A 14 -34.28 -5.49 -5.39
CA PRO A 14 -33.70 -6.56 -4.56
C PRO A 14 -32.19 -6.72 -4.78
N LEU A 15 -31.72 -6.63 -6.02
CA LEU A 15 -30.28 -6.72 -6.33
C LEU A 15 -29.50 -5.58 -5.68
N ALA A 16 -30.04 -4.36 -5.71
CA ALA A 16 -29.42 -3.20 -5.06
C ALA A 16 -29.36 -3.36 -3.53
N VAL A 17 -30.42 -3.89 -2.90
CA VAL A 17 -30.46 -4.16 -1.46
C VAL A 17 -29.45 -5.23 -1.07
N VAL A 18 -29.34 -6.32 -1.84
CA VAL A 18 -28.36 -7.39 -1.60
C VAL A 18 -26.93 -6.87 -1.74
N ALA A 19 -26.65 -6.06 -2.77
CA ALA A 19 -25.33 -5.48 -2.96
C ALA A 19 -24.94 -4.50 -1.84
N CYS A 20 -25.90 -3.70 -1.34
CA CYS A 20 -25.66 -2.71 -0.28
C CYS A 20 -25.49 -3.36 1.10
N THR A 21 -26.21 -4.45 1.38
CA THR A 21 -26.13 -5.19 2.66
C THR A 21 -25.04 -6.26 2.66
N SER A 22 -24.47 -6.57 1.50
CA SER A 22 -23.36 -7.50 1.37
C SER A 22 -22.15 -6.97 2.13
N THR A 23 -21.82 -7.64 3.23
CA THR A 23 -20.58 -7.39 3.95
C THR A 23 -19.44 -7.89 3.08
N GLN A 24 -18.72 -6.95 2.44
CA GLN A 24 -17.52 -7.27 1.68
C GLN A 24 -16.51 -7.92 2.64
N PRO A 25 -15.85 -9.03 2.26
CA PRO A 25 -14.70 -9.53 2.98
C PRO A 25 -13.64 -8.44 2.94
N VAL A 26 -13.53 -7.66 4.03
CA VAL A 26 -12.35 -6.83 4.24
C VAL A 26 -11.19 -7.81 4.31
N PRO A 27 -10.11 -7.62 3.53
CA PRO A 27 -8.91 -8.41 3.70
C PRO A 27 -8.56 -8.40 5.18
N GLN A 28 -8.67 -9.56 5.83
CA GLN A 28 -8.33 -9.73 7.25
C GLN A 28 -6.88 -9.29 7.53
N SER A 29 -6.09 -9.17 6.47
CA SER A 29 -4.71 -8.76 6.48
C SER A 29 -4.48 -7.26 6.67
N CYS A 30 -5.31 -6.57 7.46
CA CYS A 30 -4.79 -5.42 8.22
C CYS A 30 -3.88 -5.94 9.35
N VAL A 31 -2.98 -6.88 9.02
CA VAL A 31 -1.92 -7.31 9.91
C VAL A 31 -1.01 -6.10 9.98
N LYS A 32 -0.73 -5.63 11.20
CA LYS A 32 0.27 -4.58 11.38
C LYS A 32 1.54 -5.03 10.67
N PRO A 33 2.07 -4.25 9.71
CA PRO A 33 3.31 -4.63 9.05
C PRO A 33 4.40 -4.82 10.12
N PRO A 34 5.34 -5.76 9.90
CA PRO A 34 6.44 -5.94 10.82
C PRO A 34 7.17 -4.60 11.03
N PRO A 35 7.74 -4.36 12.22
CA PRO A 35 8.52 -3.17 12.45
C PRO A 35 9.64 -3.07 11.40
N PRO A 36 9.99 -1.86 10.94
CA PRO A 36 11.10 -1.69 10.04
C PRO A 36 12.37 -2.25 10.69
N PRO A 37 13.24 -2.91 9.93
CA PRO A 37 14.49 -3.44 10.47
C PRO A 37 15.35 -2.32 11.04
N ALA A 38 16.09 -2.62 12.11
CA ALA A 38 16.83 -1.63 12.90
C ALA A 38 17.79 -0.77 12.04
N TRP A 39 18.37 -1.33 10.97
CA TRP A 39 19.29 -0.65 10.08
C TRP A 39 18.63 0.49 9.26
N ILE A 40 17.33 0.43 9.00
CA ILE A 40 16.59 1.52 8.30
C ILE A 40 16.37 2.72 9.22
N MET A 41 16.31 2.49 10.53
CA MET A 41 16.16 3.56 11.53
C MET A 41 17.50 4.17 11.93
N GLN A 42 18.63 3.61 11.47
CA GLN A 42 19.95 4.20 11.71
C GLN A 42 20.15 5.43 10.81
N PRO A 43 20.93 6.42 11.26
CA PRO A 43 21.37 7.51 10.40
C PRO A 43 22.19 6.97 9.22
N ALA A 44 22.23 7.73 8.12
CA ALA A 44 23.06 7.38 6.99
C ALA A 44 24.53 7.21 7.45
N PRO A 45 25.17 6.08 7.15
CA PRO A 45 26.57 5.87 7.50
C PRO A 45 27.48 6.80 6.69
N ASP A 46 28.55 7.27 7.33
CA ASP A 46 29.57 8.08 6.68
C ASP A 46 30.47 7.21 5.81
N TRP A 47 30.04 6.99 4.57
CA TRP A 47 30.84 6.30 3.56
C TRP A 47 32.00 7.14 3.03
N GLN A 48 31.93 8.47 3.14
CA GLN A 48 32.91 9.36 2.51
C GLN A 48 34.28 9.23 3.18
N THR A 49 34.33 9.24 4.51
CA THR A 49 35.58 9.11 5.28
C THR A 49 36.37 7.84 4.98
N PRO A 50 35.80 6.61 5.06
CA PRO A 50 36.55 5.40 4.73
C PRO A 50 36.93 5.36 3.24
N LEU A 51 36.08 5.86 2.35
CA LEU A 51 36.41 5.94 0.93
C LEU A 51 37.62 6.84 0.70
N ASN A 52 37.65 8.04 1.29
CA ASN A 52 38.80 8.93 1.19
C ASN A 52 40.09 8.25 1.67
N GLY A 53 40.04 7.43 2.72
CA GLY A 53 41.21 6.65 3.16
C GLY A 53 41.72 5.62 2.13
N ILE A 54 40.85 5.12 1.25
CA ILE A 54 41.17 4.10 0.24
C ILE A 54 41.54 4.73 -1.11
N ILE A 55 40.81 5.77 -1.53
CA ILE A 55 40.90 6.37 -2.88
C ILE A 55 41.57 7.75 -2.91
N SER A 56 42.23 8.17 -1.84
CA SER A 56 43.00 9.42 -1.88
C SER A 56 44.20 9.30 -2.81
N LEU A 57 44.44 10.37 -3.57
CA LEU A 57 45.64 10.52 -4.39
C LEU A 57 46.85 10.62 -3.44
N SER A 58 47.88 9.79 -3.69
CA SER A 58 49.17 9.98 -3.04
C SER A 58 49.83 11.20 -3.68
N GLU A 59 50.11 12.23 -2.89
CA GLU A 59 50.93 13.35 -3.33
C GLU A 59 52.29 12.80 -3.78
N THR A 60 52.62 12.97 -5.05
CA THR A 60 53.92 12.55 -5.61
C THR A 60 54.77 13.81 -5.65
N GLY A 61 55.76 13.88 -4.76
CA GLY A 61 56.76 14.96 -4.70
C GLY A 61 57.82 14.84 -5.80
#